data_AF-A0A536L850-F1
#
_entry.id   AF-A0A536L850-F1
#
_cell.length_a   1.000
_cell.length_b   1.000
_cell.length_c   1.000
_cell.angle_alpha   90.00
_cell.angle_beta   90.00
_cell.angle_gamma   90.00
#
_symmetry.space_group_name_H-M   'P 1'
#
loop_
_entity.id
_entity.type
_entity.pdbx_description
1 polymer ?
#
loop_
_entity_poly.entity_id
_entity_poly.type
_entity_poly.pdbx_seq_one_letter_code
_entity_poly.pdbx_strand_id
1 'polypeptide(L)' 'MARTTVRLTFRGDARNDPIIYRLGQDYKVVTNIRRADVGDDTGWVELDLDGEAAEVDRALEYCRSRGIGVDKLERP' A
#
# COMPACT_ATOMS: atom_id res chain seq x y z
N MET A 1 -9.63 -15.64 1.29
CA MET A 1 -9.52 -14.17 1.23
C MET A 1 -8.78 -13.70 2.47
N ALA A 2 -7.75 -12.88 2.30
CA ALA A 2 -6.93 -12.37 3.39
C ALA A 2 -7.09 -10.85 3.44
N ARG A 3 -7.34 -10.32 4.65
CA ARG A 3 -7.34 -8.89 4.92
C ARG A 3 -6.05 -8.54 5.64
N THR A 4 -5.18 -7.78 5.00
CA THR A 4 -3.92 -7.33 5.61
C THR A 4 -3.96 -5.82 5.75
N THR A 5 -3.68 -5.37 6.97
CA THR A 5 -3.54 -3.96 7.26
C THR A 5 -2.09 -3.55 7.08
N VAL A 6 -1.83 -2.50 6.29
CA VAL A 6 -0.47 -2.01 6.04
C VAL A 6 -0.39 -0.50 6.16
N ARG A 7 0.80 0.01 6.49
CA ARG A 7 1.19 1.40 6.24
C ARG A 7 2.15 1.44 5.05
N LEU A 8 1.79 2.22 4.04
CA LEU A 8 2.68 2.56 2.93
C LEU A 8 3.26 3.96 3.18
N THR A 9 4.58 4.10 3.14
CA THR A 9 5.27 5.38 3.32
C THR A 9 5.92 5.80 2.02
N PHE A 10 5.52 6.95 1.51
CA PHE A 10 6.00 7.55 0.27
C PHE A 10 7.04 8.63 0.58
N ARG A 11 8.16 8.60 -0.14
CA ARG A 11 9.26 9.58 -0.05
C ARG A 11 9.62 10.08 -1.44
N GLY A 12 10.01 11.35 -1.55
CA GLY A 12 10.46 11.96 -2.79
C GLY A 12 9.45 11.82 -3.94
N ASP A 13 9.93 11.44 -5.12
CA ASP A 13 9.16 11.44 -6.37
C ASP A 13 8.07 10.35 -6.45
N ALA A 14 8.10 9.35 -5.55
CA ALA A 14 7.12 8.25 -5.54
C ALA A 14 5.67 8.72 -5.32
N ARG A 15 5.47 9.96 -4.87
CA ARG A 15 4.16 10.60 -4.70
C ARG A 15 3.41 10.84 -6.01
N ASN A 16 4.12 10.96 -7.12
CA ASN A 16 3.53 11.25 -8.43
C ASN A 16 3.02 9.98 -9.14
N ASP A 17 3.34 8.80 -8.63
CA ASP A 17 2.87 7.54 -9.18
C ASP A 17 1.50 7.14 -8.62
N PRO A 18 0.56 6.64 -9.45
CA PRO A 18 -0.75 6.17 -9.00
C PRO A 18 -0.66 4.77 -8.35
N ILE A 19 0.17 4.62 -7.32
CA ILE A 19 0.52 3.31 -6.73
C ILE A 19 -0.72 2.58 -6.22
N ILE A 20 -1.55 3.24 -5.41
CA ILE A 20 -2.76 2.64 -4.81
C ILE A 20 -3.71 2.14 -5.91
N TYR A 21 -3.87 2.91 -6.99
CA TYR A 21 -4.68 2.52 -8.15
C TYR A 21 -4.11 1.28 -8.86
N ARG A 22 -2.78 1.23 -9.05
CA ARG A 22 -2.11 0.07 -9.65
C ARG A 22 -2.27 -1.20 -8.81
N LEU A 23 -2.31 -1.10 -7.49
CA LEU A 23 -2.58 -2.28 -6.63
C LEU A 23 -3.91 -2.94 -6.99
N GLY A 24 -4.96 -2.15 -7.24
CA GLY A 24 -6.27 -2.66 -7.63
C GLY A 24 -6.32 -3.21 -9.05
N GLN A 25 -5.66 -2.55 -10.00
CA GLN A 25 -5.68 -2.95 -11.41
C GLN A 25 -4.78 -4.16 -11.70
N ASP A 26 -3.55 -4.14 -11.21
CA ASP A 26 -2.51 -5.08 -11.62
C ASP A 26 -2.48 -6.33 -10.74
N TYR A 27 -2.96 -6.24 -9.49
CA TYR A 27 -2.89 -7.31 -8.49
C TYR A 27 -4.25 -7.74 -7.95
N LYS A 28 -5.38 -7.24 -8.49
CA LYS A 28 -6.73 -7.64 -8.04
C LYS A 28 -6.97 -7.48 -6.54
N VAL A 29 -6.30 -6.51 -5.90
CA VAL A 29 -6.43 -6.21 -4.47
C VAL A 29 -7.40 -5.05 -4.28
N VAL A 30 -8.42 -5.24 -3.46
CA VAL A 30 -9.28 -4.13 -3.05
C VAL A 30 -8.56 -3.33 -1.96
N THR A 31 -8.44 -2.02 -2.15
CA THR A 31 -7.78 -1.11 -1.21
C THR A 31 -8.81 -0.27 -0.47
N ASN A 32 -8.77 -0.26 0.86
CA ASN A 32 -9.57 0.64 1.68
C ASN A 32 -8.67 1.54 2.54
N ILE A 33 -8.76 2.85 2.34
CA ILE A 33 -7.98 3.84 3.10
C ILE A 33 -8.57 3.99 4.51
N ARG A 34 -7.75 3.72 5.53
CA ARG A 34 -8.12 3.94 6.94
C ARG A 34 -7.68 5.32 7.43
N ARG A 35 -6.42 5.67 7.18
CA ARG A 35 -5.80 6.95 7.58
C ARG A 35 -4.76 7.36 6.54
N ALA A 36 -4.57 8.65 6.36
CA ALA A 36 -3.51 9.18 5.51
C ALA A 36 -2.97 10.47 6.12
N ASP A 37 -1.67 10.66 5.99
CA ASP A 37 -1.00 11.92 6.26
C ASP A 37 -0.12 12.22 5.06
N VAL A 38 -0.39 13.33 4.37
CA VAL A 38 0.27 13.69 3.12
C VAL A 38 0.93 15.04 3.33
N GLY A 39 2.24 15.04 3.59
CA GLY A 39 3.08 16.23 3.61
C GLY A 39 3.83 16.44 2.30
N ASP A 40 4.58 17.55 2.20
CA ASP A 40 5.32 17.92 0.98
C ASP A 40 6.53 16.99 0.72
N ASP A 41 7.31 16.65 1.76
CA ASP A 41 8.55 15.88 1.63
C ASP A 41 8.42 14.40 2.03
N THR A 42 7.46 14.06 2.89
CA THR A 42 7.14 12.66 3.25
C THR A 42 5.64 12.53 3.55
N GLY A 43 5.07 11.36 3.28
CA GLY A 43 3.67 11.07 3.57
C GLY A 43 3.44 9.58 3.70
N TRP A 44 2.37 9.18 4.37
CA TRP A 44 2.00 7.79 4.54
C TRP A 44 0.50 7.58 4.43
N VAL A 45 0.12 6.36 4.08
CA VAL A 45 -1.27 5.91 4.05
C VAL A 45 -1.36 4.57 4.75
N GLU A 46 -2.34 4.42 5.62
CA GLU A 46 -2.77 3.15 6.18
C GLU A 46 -3.91 2.59 5.33
N LEU A 47 -3.69 1.39 4.78
CA LEU A 47 -4.64 0.67 3.94
C LEU A 47 -5.02 -0.65 4.57
N ASP A 48 -6.28 -1.03 4.40
CA ASP A 48 -6.66 -2.44 4.38
C ASP A 48 -6.58 -2.94 2.94
N LEU A 49 -5.89 -4.06 2.76
CA LEU A 49 -5.77 -4.77 1.50
C LEU A 49 -6.57 -6.07 1.60
N ASP A 50 -7.60 -6.19 0.78
CA ASP A 50 -8.47 -7.35 0.69
C ASP A 50 -8.27 -8.06 -0.65
N GLY A 51 -7.88 -9.34 -0.61
CA GLY A 51 -7.64 -10.13 -1.81
C GLY A 51 -7.22 -11.57 -1.54
N GLU A 52 -6.70 -12.25 -2.56
CA GLU A 52 -5.98 -13.51 -2.37
C GLU A 52 -4.60 -13.25 -1.75
N ALA A 53 -4.14 -14.13 -0.85
CA ALA A 53 -2.88 -13.91 -0.13
C ALA A 53 -1.68 -13.71 -1.08
N ALA A 54 -1.61 -14.52 -2.15
CA ALA A 54 -0.55 -14.41 -3.16
C ALA A 54 -0.61 -13.11 -4.00
N GLU A 55 -1.80 -12.54 -4.18
CA GLU A 55 -1.97 -11.24 -4.84
C GLU A 55 -1.55 -10.09 -3.92
N VAL A 56 -1.96 -10.16 -2.64
CA VAL A 56 -1.54 -9.20 -1.62
C VAL A 56 -0.03 -9.19 -1.46
N ASP A 57 0.62 -10.36 -1.37
CA ASP A 57 2.07 -10.43 -1.24
C ASP A 57 2.80 -9.86 -2.47
N ARG A 58 2.30 -10.13 -3.69
CA ARG A 58 2.84 -9.54 -4.93
C ARG A 58 2.66 -8.02 -4.97
N ALA A 59 1.51 -7.50 -4.54
CA ALA A 59 1.24 -6.07 -4.45
C ALA A 59 2.20 -5.38 -3.46
N LEU A 60 2.46 -6.00 -2.31
CA LEU A 60 3.41 -5.47 -1.32
C LEU A 60 4.85 -5.50 -1.83
N GLU A 61 5.25 -6.54 -2.56
CA GLU A 61 6.57 -6.63 -3.16
C GLU A 61 6.77 -5.57 -4.26
N TYR A 62 5.73 -5.32 -5.06
CA TYR A 62 5.73 -4.20 -6.00
C TYR A 62 5.99 -2.86 -5.31
N CYS A 63 5.28 -2.57 -4.22
CA CYS A 63 5.52 -1.35 -3.43
C CYS A 63 6.98 -1.24 -2.98
N ARG A 64 7.55 -2.31 -2.41
CA ARG A 64 8.97 -2.33 -1.98
C ARG A 64 9.92 -2.08 -3.15
N SER A 65 9.67 -2.69 -4.30
CA SER A 65 10.49 -2.51 -5.52
C SER A 65 10.51 -1.06 -6.03
N ARG A 66 9.47 -0.28 -5.71
CA ARG A 66 9.35 1.15 -6.03
C ARG A 66 9.95 2.06 -4.95
N GLY A 67 10.61 1.49 -3.93
CA GLY A 67 11.19 2.25 -2.81
C GLY A 67 10.15 2.74 -1.79
N ILE A 68 8.93 2.22 -1.83
CA ILE A 68 7.86 2.57 -0.88
C ILE A 68 8.08 1.76 0.40
N GLY A 69 8.08 2.44 1.54
CA GLY A 69 8.15 1.77 2.84
C GLY A 69 6.87 0.98 3.08
N VAL A 70 6.98 -0.28 3.50
CA VAL A 70 5.83 -1.16 3.74
C VAL A 70 5.92 -1.76 5.13
N ASP A 71 5.00 -1.37 6.01
CA ASP A 71 4.89 -1.91 7.36
C ASP A 71 3.55 -2.64 7.51
N LYS A 72 3.58 -3.93 7.86
CA LYS A 72 2.35 -4.66 8.23
C LYS A 72 1.93 -4.20 9.63
N LEU A 73 0.68 -3.81 9.77
CA LEU A 73 0.11 -3.38 11.05
C LEU A 73 -0.67 -4.55 11.64
N GLU A 74 -0.28 -4.98 12.83
CA GLU A 74 -1.08 -5.95 13.59
C GLU A 74 -2.38 -5.27 14.03
N ARG A 75 -3.49 -6.01 13.94
CA ARG A 75 -4.72 -5.60 14.64
C ARG A 75 -4.48 -5.86 16.13
N PRO A 76 -4.66 -4.87 17.02
CA PRO A 76 -4.71 -5.14 18.45
C PRO A 76 -5.88 -6.06 18.80
#